data_AF-A0A1H5S052-F1
#
_entry.id   AF-A0A1H5S052-F1
#
_cell.length_a   1.000
_cell.length_b   1.000
_cell.length_c   1.000
_cell.angle_alpha   90.00
_cell.angle_beta   90.00
_cell.angle_gamma   90.00
#
_symmetry.space_group_name_H-M   'P 1'
#
loop_
_entity.id
_entity.type
_entity.pdbx_description
1 polymer ?
#
loop_
_entity_poly.entity_id
_entity_poly.type
_entity_poly.pdbx_seq_one_letter_code
_entity_poly.pdbx_strand_id
1 'polypeptide(L)'
;MSRELDRRDFSTNKVTPVQEAELNSRASDVSTRLPGGHPVRISSFDATTGNPRVITSDGASAEKGNYIPRALDHVRSVSGVLGLAVTQPPEFTVDPHIQGTSSGAVIVHLQQQYKGIPIFQAAQAVRFRPGCAAPCAWPGR
;
A
#
# COMPACT_ATOMS: atom_id res chain seq x y z
N MET A 1 -16.45 -28.91 -21.78
CA MET A 1 -15.85 -27.74 -21.10
C MET A 1 -16.55 -27.56 -19.76
N SER A 2 -15.92 -28.01 -18.68
CA SER A 2 -16.42 -27.80 -17.31
C SER A 2 -16.11 -26.35 -16.90
N ARG A 3 -17.14 -25.60 -16.53
CA ARG A 3 -16.97 -24.30 -15.85
C ARG A 3 -16.81 -24.58 -14.36
N GLU A 4 -15.60 -24.52 -13.85
CA GLU A 4 -15.38 -24.53 -12.40
C GLU A 4 -15.75 -23.15 -11.84
N LEU A 5 -16.80 -23.14 -11.03
CA LEU A 5 -17.24 -21.97 -10.29
C LEU A 5 -16.50 -21.95 -8.96
N ASP A 6 -15.78 -20.85 -8.69
CA ASP A 6 -15.17 -20.61 -7.39
C ASP A 6 -16.26 -20.47 -6.32
N ARG A 7 -16.26 -21.38 -5.34
CA ARG A 7 -17.26 -21.44 -4.26
C ARG A 7 -16.82 -20.72 -2.98
N ARG A 8 -15.68 -20.04 -3.00
CA ARG A 8 -15.19 -19.32 -1.81
C ARG A 8 -16.13 -18.17 -1.47
N ASP A 9 -16.46 -18.04 -0.19
CA ASP A 9 -17.16 -16.87 0.33
C ASP A 9 -16.15 -15.74 0.54
N PHE A 10 -16.27 -14.69 -0.28
CA PHE A 10 -15.45 -13.49 -0.22
C PHE A 10 -16.12 -12.36 0.58
N SER A 11 -17.32 -12.58 1.12
CA SER A 11 -18.05 -11.58 1.92
C SER A 11 -17.57 -11.53 3.38
N THR A 12 -16.92 -12.59 3.86
CA THR A 12 -16.40 -12.67 5.23
C THR A 12 -14.94 -12.20 5.28
N ASN A 13 -14.64 -11.18 6.08
CA ASN A 13 -13.28 -10.73 6.33
C ASN A 13 -12.51 -11.79 7.13
N LYS A 14 -11.39 -12.30 6.57
CA LYS A 14 -10.55 -13.31 7.22
C LYS A 14 -9.54 -12.75 8.21
N VAL A 15 -9.45 -11.43 8.37
CA VAL A 15 -8.59 -10.82 9.38
C VAL A 15 -9.05 -11.23 10.77
N THR A 16 -8.16 -11.84 11.55
CA THR A 16 -8.42 -12.11 12.97
C THR A 16 -8.11 -10.86 13.81
N PRO A 17 -8.78 -10.66 14.96
CA PRO A 17 -8.48 -9.53 15.86
C PRO A 17 -7.00 -9.47 16.29
N VAL A 18 -6.36 -10.63 16.45
CA VAL A 18 -4.94 -10.73 16.79
C VAL A 18 -4.06 -10.22 15.65
N GLN A 19 -4.34 -10.65 14.41
CA GLN A 19 -3.62 -10.20 13.22
C GLN A 19 -3.82 -8.70 12.97
N GLU A 20 -5.04 -8.20 13.18
CA GLU A 20 -5.34 -6.77 13.08
C GLU A 20 -4.53 -5.95 14.09
N ALA A 21 -4.51 -6.39 15.36
CA ALA A 21 -3.75 -5.72 16.41
C ALA A 21 -2.24 -5.71 16.10
N GLU A 22 -1.70 -6.82 15.58
CA GLU A 22 -0.30 -6.90 15.18
C GLU A 22 0.03 -5.92 14.04
N LEU A 23 -0.78 -5.89 12.98
CA LEU A 23 -0.58 -5.00 11.84
C LEU A 23 -0.73 -3.53 12.23
N ASN A 24 -1.67 -3.20 13.13
CA ASN A 24 -1.82 -1.86 13.68
C ASN A 24 -0.64 -1.45 14.58
N SER A 25 -0.06 -2.38 15.34
CA SER A 25 1.18 -2.14 16.10
C SER A 25 2.33 -1.80 15.16
N ARG A 26 2.49 -2.56 14.07
CA ARG A 26 3.52 -2.30 13.05
C ARG A 26 3.32 -0.94 12.37
N ALA A 27 2.08 -0.58 12.06
CA ALA A 27 1.77 0.74 11.49
C ALA A 27 2.14 1.88 12.45
N SER A 28 1.88 1.70 13.75
CA SER A 28 2.27 2.66 14.80
C SER A 28 3.80 2.78 14.90
N ASP A 29 4.53 1.66 14.88
CA ASP A 29 5.99 1.66 14.89
C ASP A 29 6.56 2.39 13.67
N VAL A 30 6.05 2.12 12.48
CA VAL A 30 6.49 2.79 11.25
C VAL A 30 6.20 4.28 11.28
N SER A 31 5.07 4.70 11.85
CA SER A 31 4.72 6.12 12.03
C SER A 31 5.80 6.89 12.80
N THR A 32 6.42 6.26 13.81
CA THR A 32 7.49 6.90 14.61
C THR A 32 8.82 7.02 13.88
N ARG A 33 9.06 6.18 12.87
CA ARG A 33 10.33 6.09 12.15
C ARG A 33 10.34 6.89 10.85
N LEU A 34 9.17 7.30 10.38
CA LEU A 34 9.02 8.05 9.15
C LEU A 34 9.47 9.51 9.32
N PRO A 35 10.22 10.06 8.36
CA PRO A 35 10.71 11.43 8.44
C PRO A 35 9.53 12.42 8.45
N GLY A 36 9.50 13.31 9.44
CA GLY A 36 8.40 14.24 9.64
C GLY A 36 7.24 13.71 10.52
N GLY A 37 7.36 12.51 11.08
CA GLY A 37 6.43 12.00 12.11
C GLY A 37 4.99 11.82 11.61
N HIS A 38 4.83 11.47 10.33
CA HIS A 38 3.52 11.36 9.71
C HIS A 38 2.83 10.04 10.11
N PRO A 39 1.63 10.08 10.74
CA PRO A 39 0.91 8.86 11.12
C PRO A 39 0.58 7.99 9.91
N VAL A 40 0.85 6.69 10.03
CA VAL A 40 0.47 5.64 9.11
C VAL A 40 -0.67 4.85 9.73
N ARG A 41 -1.75 4.69 8.97
CA ARG A 41 -2.96 3.97 9.39
C ARG A 41 -3.36 2.97 8.32
N ILE A 42 -3.89 1.82 8.74
CA ILE A 42 -4.54 0.88 7.84
C ILE A 42 -6.01 1.28 7.73
N SER A 43 -6.42 1.71 6.54
CA SER A 43 -7.80 2.13 6.28
C SER A 43 -8.72 0.97 5.94
N SER A 44 -8.19 -0.09 5.33
CA SER A 44 -8.96 -1.28 5.01
C SER A 44 -8.06 -2.49 4.82
N PHE A 45 -8.63 -3.67 4.99
CA PHE A 45 -8.00 -4.96 4.75
C PHE A 45 -8.62 -5.67 3.55
N ASP A 46 -7.83 -6.51 2.91
CA ASP A 46 -8.30 -7.45 1.91
C ASP A 46 -8.93 -8.65 2.62
N ALA A 47 -10.24 -8.86 2.42
CA ALA A 47 -11.00 -9.93 3.08
C ALA A 47 -10.49 -11.34 2.73
N THR A 48 -9.83 -11.50 1.58
CA THR A 48 -9.37 -12.81 1.07
C THR A 48 -8.03 -13.22 1.68
N THR A 49 -7.13 -12.27 1.84
CA THR A 49 -5.73 -12.49 2.28
C THR A 49 -5.46 -12.04 3.71
N GLY A 50 -6.33 -11.20 4.28
CA GLY A 50 -6.12 -10.60 5.60
C GLY A 50 -5.04 -9.51 5.63
N ASN A 51 -4.46 -9.15 4.48
CA ASN A 51 -3.43 -8.13 4.39
C ASN A 51 -4.05 -6.73 4.27
N PRO A 52 -3.33 -5.66 4.65
CA PRO A 52 -3.79 -4.30 4.42
C PRO A 52 -3.99 -4.03 2.92
N ARG A 53 -5.19 -3.56 2.57
CA ARG A 53 -5.55 -3.18 1.20
C ARG A 53 -5.27 -1.71 0.94
N VAL A 54 -5.50 -0.87 1.93
CA VAL A 54 -5.24 0.57 1.84
C VAL A 54 -4.52 1.03 3.08
N ILE A 55 -3.33 1.57 2.89
CA ILE A 55 -2.56 2.25 3.91
C ILE A 55 -2.60 3.74 3.61
N THR A 56 -2.92 4.53 4.62
CA THR A 56 -2.95 5.97 4.55
C THR A 56 -1.83 6.50 5.43
N SER A 57 -0.93 7.29 4.85
CA SER A 57 -0.12 8.20 5.65
C SER A 57 -0.90 9.50 5.79
N ASP A 58 -0.65 10.32 6.80
CA ASP A 58 -1.21 11.68 6.90
C ASP A 58 -0.15 12.64 7.43
N GLY A 59 -0.11 13.89 6.95
CA GLY A 59 0.81 14.91 7.49
C GLY A 59 2.24 14.88 6.93
N ALA A 60 2.52 14.13 5.87
CA ALA A 60 3.76 14.29 5.11
C ALA A 60 3.82 15.70 4.46
N SER A 61 5.02 16.16 4.07
CA SER A 61 5.19 17.46 3.41
C SER A 61 4.74 17.43 1.94
N ALA A 62 3.92 18.41 1.55
CA ALA A 62 3.36 18.53 0.21
C ALA A 62 4.39 19.10 -0.77
N GLU A 63 5.38 18.28 -1.12
CA GLU A 63 6.37 18.62 -2.13
C GLU A 63 5.90 18.18 -3.53
N LYS A 64 6.06 19.07 -4.52
CA LYS A 64 5.81 18.77 -5.93
C LYS A 64 7.05 18.17 -6.57
N GLY A 65 6.86 17.13 -7.37
CA GLY A 65 7.95 16.42 -8.03
C GLY A 65 8.55 15.32 -7.18
N ASN A 66 9.61 14.70 -7.71
CA ASN A 66 10.32 13.59 -7.07
C ASN A 66 9.41 12.39 -6.66
N TYR A 67 8.29 12.20 -7.36
CA TYR A 67 7.26 11.24 -6.95
C TYR A 67 7.74 9.78 -6.97
N ILE A 68 8.58 9.41 -7.95
CA ILE A 68 9.09 8.04 -8.10
C ILE A 68 9.93 7.61 -6.90
N PRO A 69 11.05 8.28 -6.56
CA PRO A 69 11.87 7.85 -5.42
C PRO A 69 11.11 7.99 -4.10
N ARG A 70 10.28 9.02 -3.93
CA ARG A 70 9.43 9.16 -2.73
C ARG A 70 8.44 8.01 -2.58
N ALA A 71 7.82 7.57 -3.67
CA ALA A 71 6.90 6.42 -3.64
C ALA A 71 7.64 5.13 -3.28
N LEU A 72 8.84 4.94 -3.84
CA LEU A 72 9.67 3.77 -3.59
C LEU A 72 10.20 3.74 -2.15
N ASP A 73 10.68 4.87 -1.62
CA ASP A 73 11.08 5.00 -0.22
C ASP A 73 9.90 4.75 0.71
N HIS A 74 8.73 5.33 0.40
CA HIS A 74 7.53 5.14 1.20
C HIS A 74 7.12 3.65 1.28
N VAL A 75 7.03 2.97 0.14
CA VAL A 75 6.67 1.54 0.07
C VAL A 75 7.67 0.66 0.81
N ARG A 76 8.97 0.98 0.72
CA ARG A 76 10.01 0.27 1.47
C ARG A 76 9.84 0.46 2.98
N SER A 77 9.56 1.68 3.43
CA SER A 77 9.34 1.98 4.85
C SER A 77 8.08 1.30 5.42
N VAL A 78 7.00 1.19 4.65
CA VAL A 78 5.74 0.55 5.09
C VAL A 78 5.66 -0.94 4.76
N SER A 79 6.70 -1.55 4.18
CA SER A 79 6.71 -2.95 3.74
C SER A 79 6.31 -3.95 4.84
N GLY A 80 6.75 -3.74 6.08
CA GLY A 80 6.35 -4.57 7.22
C GLY A 80 4.87 -4.47 7.61
N VAL A 81 4.22 -3.36 7.26
CA VAL A 81 2.77 -3.14 7.44
C VAL A 81 2.00 -3.84 6.33
N LEU A 82 2.53 -3.92 5.11
CA LEU A 82 1.92 -4.64 3.98
C LEU A 82 1.87 -6.17 4.18
N GLY A 83 2.26 -6.69 5.34
CA GLY A 83 2.33 -8.12 5.62
C GLY A 83 3.52 -8.81 4.94
N LEU A 84 4.49 -8.04 4.43
CA LEU A 84 5.69 -8.59 3.80
C LEU A 84 6.69 -9.01 4.87
N ALA A 85 7.24 -10.22 4.73
CA ALA A 85 8.18 -10.77 5.69
C ALA A 85 9.53 -10.01 5.65
N VAL A 86 10.10 -9.72 6.83
CA VAL A 86 11.36 -8.97 6.97
C VAL A 86 12.56 -9.74 6.43
N THR A 87 12.48 -11.08 6.39
CA THR A 87 13.58 -11.96 5.97
C THR A 87 13.97 -11.78 4.50
N GLN A 88 13.09 -11.22 3.68
CA GLN A 88 13.43 -10.85 2.31
C GLN A 88 12.84 -9.49 1.96
N PRO A 89 13.69 -8.45 1.84
CA PRO A 89 13.24 -7.13 1.43
C PRO A 89 12.53 -7.22 0.07
N PRO A 90 11.32 -6.68 -0.06
CA PRO A 90 10.60 -6.72 -1.32
C PRO A 90 11.31 -5.88 -2.39
N GLU A 91 11.53 -6.48 -3.56
CA GLU A 91 12.00 -5.77 -4.74
C GLU A 91 10.81 -5.13 -5.44
N PHE A 92 10.92 -3.86 -5.81
CA PHE A 92 9.88 -3.15 -6.56
C PHE A 92 10.48 -2.52 -7.81
N THR A 93 9.79 -2.66 -8.92
CA THR A 93 10.03 -1.90 -10.14
C THR A 93 8.93 -0.89 -10.32
N VAL A 94 9.30 0.34 -10.64
CA VAL A 94 8.35 1.44 -10.84
C VAL A 94 8.00 1.54 -12.31
N ASP A 95 6.73 1.78 -12.63
CA ASP A 95 6.33 2.21 -13.96
C ASP A 95 6.83 3.65 -14.19
N PRO A 96 7.65 3.91 -15.23
CA PRO A 96 8.14 5.25 -15.52
C PRO A 96 7.00 6.25 -15.84
N HIS A 97 5.81 5.78 -16.20
CA HIS A 97 4.67 6.62 -16.52
C HIS A 97 3.88 6.98 -15.27
N ILE A 98 4.14 8.18 -14.77
CA ILE A 98 3.39 8.77 -13.66
C ILE A 98 2.01 9.22 -14.17
N GLN A 99 0.95 8.83 -13.47
CA GLN A 99 -0.42 9.19 -13.84
C GLN A 99 -0.90 10.40 -13.04
N GLY A 100 -1.30 11.46 -13.75
CA GLY A 100 -1.97 12.62 -13.17
C GLY A 100 -3.49 12.48 -13.28
N THR A 101 -4.21 12.88 -12.23
CA THR A 101 -5.68 12.95 -12.24
C THR A 101 -6.14 14.40 -12.39
N SER A 102 -7.38 14.61 -12.84
CA SER A 102 -7.97 15.94 -13.02
C SER A 102 -8.08 16.77 -11.73
N SER A 103 -8.07 16.12 -10.57
CA SER A 103 -8.02 16.80 -9.26
C SER A 103 -6.64 17.35 -8.92
N GLY A 104 -5.60 16.94 -9.65
CA GLY A 104 -4.19 17.23 -9.36
C GLY A 104 -3.49 16.16 -8.53
N ALA A 105 -4.15 15.02 -8.24
CA ALA A 105 -3.50 13.88 -7.58
C ALA A 105 -2.55 13.17 -8.54
N VAL A 106 -1.46 12.66 -8.00
CA VAL A 106 -0.42 11.94 -8.75
C VAL A 106 -0.37 10.50 -8.28
N ILE A 107 -0.35 9.56 -9.22
CA ILE A 107 -0.33 8.12 -8.96
C ILE A 107 0.94 7.53 -9.57
N VAL A 108 1.69 6.80 -8.74
CA VAL A 108 2.87 6.03 -9.15
C VAL A 108 2.53 4.56 -8.96
N HIS A 109 2.65 3.78 -10.03
CA HIS A 109 2.44 2.33 -10.01
C HIS A 109 3.77 1.62 -9.82
N LEU A 110 3.79 0.63 -8.94
CA LEU A 110 4.93 -0.22 -8.65
C LEU A 110 4.51 -1.68 -8.82
N GLN A 111 5.43 -2.50 -9.30
CA GLN A 111 5.25 -3.93 -9.44
C GLN A 111 6.27 -4.63 -8.56
N GLN A 112 5.82 -5.49 -7.66
CA GLN A 112 6.72 -6.31 -6.86
C GLN A 112 7.40 -7.35 -7.76
N GLN A 113 8.67 -7.62 -7.46
CA GLN A 113 9.50 -8.62 -8.10
C GLN A 113 10.17 -9.52 -7.07
N TYR A 114 10.62 -10.67 -7.54
CA TYR A 114 11.46 -11.61 -6.79
C TYR A 114 12.59 -12.07 -7.70
N LYS A 115 13.83 -11.72 -7.37
CA LYS A 115 15.01 -12.03 -8.21
C LYS A 115 14.81 -11.54 -9.65
N GLY A 116 14.24 -10.34 -9.81
CA GLY A 116 13.93 -9.75 -11.11
C GLY A 116 12.71 -10.33 -11.85
N ILE A 117 11.98 -11.29 -11.26
CA ILE A 117 10.77 -11.87 -11.84
C ILE A 117 9.54 -11.17 -11.25
N PRO A 118 8.65 -10.56 -12.07
CA PRO A 118 7.42 -9.96 -11.59
C PRO A 118 6.52 -10.97 -10.86
N ILE A 119 6.09 -10.62 -9.65
CA ILE A 119 5.13 -11.42 -8.89
C ILE A 119 3.72 -11.10 -9.40
N PHE A 120 3.01 -12.12 -9.87
CA PHE A 120 1.64 -11.97 -10.36
C PHE A 120 0.72 -11.31 -9.30
N GLN A 121 -0.05 -10.31 -9.72
CA GLN A 121 -1.01 -9.56 -8.87
C GLN A 121 -0.41 -8.85 -7.64
N ALA A 122 0.91 -8.64 -7.61
CA ALA A 122 1.59 -7.88 -6.55
C ALA A 122 1.91 -6.43 -6.98
N ALA A 123 0.96 -5.78 -7.65
CA ALA A 123 1.07 -4.37 -8.00
C ALA A 123 0.65 -3.50 -6.81
N GLN A 124 1.38 -2.41 -6.60
CA GLN A 124 1.12 -1.40 -5.57
C GLN A 124 0.94 -0.03 -6.24
N ALA A 125 -0.02 0.75 -5.77
CA ALA A 125 -0.25 2.10 -6.28
C ALA A 125 -0.08 3.11 -5.15
N VAL A 126 0.93 3.97 -5.26
CA VAL A 126 1.13 5.08 -4.33
C VAL A 126 0.46 6.31 -4.90
N ARG A 127 -0.42 6.93 -4.10
CA ARG A 127 -1.21 8.10 -4.50
C ARG A 127 -0.81 9.31 -3.66
N PHE A 128 -0.37 10.37 -4.32
CA PHE A 128 -0.11 11.68 -3.73
C PHE A 128 -1.33 12.58 -3.97
N ARG A 129 -1.92 13.09 -2.88
CA ARG A 129 -3.12 13.93 -2.96
C ARG A 129 -2.71 15.40 -3.27
N PRO A 130 -3.49 16.14 -4.06
CA PRO A 130 -3.24 17.55 -4.31
C PRO A 130 -3.54 18.33 -3.03
N GLY A 131 -2.58 19.11 -2.54
CA GLY A 131 -2.71 19.91 -1.31
C GLY A 131 -2.65 19.13 0.01
N CYS A 132 -2.48 17.81 -0.03
CA CYS A 132 -2.32 16.95 1.15
C CYS A 132 -1.28 15.87 0.81
N ALA A 133 -0.20 15.73 1.56
CA ALA A 133 0.93 14.94 1.06
C ALA A 133 0.85 13.42 1.29
N ALA A 134 -0.34 12.84 1.37
CA ALA A 134 -0.44 11.43 1.73
C ALA A 134 -1.72 10.75 1.18
N PRO A 135 -1.70 9.41 0.96
CA PRO A 135 -2.81 8.71 0.33
C PRO A 135 -3.99 8.65 1.29
N CYS A 136 -5.15 9.22 0.93
CA CYS A 136 -6.41 8.98 1.65
C CYS A 136 -7.30 8.07 0.80
N ALA A 137 -7.92 7.08 1.46
CA ALA A 137 -8.96 6.24 0.86
C ALA A 137 -10.16 7.11 0.42
N TRP A 138 -10.68 6.84 -0.79
CA TRP A 138 -12.00 7.34 -1.19
C TRP A 138 -13.08 6.37 -0.69
N PRO A 139 -14.23 6.85 -0.19
CA PRO A 139 -15.38 5.99 0.04
C PRO A 139 -15.97 5.62 -1.33
N GLY A 140 -15.92 4.34 -1.67
CA GLY A 140 -16.64 3.80 -2.82
C GLY A 140 -18.14 3.84 -2.58
N ARG A 141 -18.89 4.27 -3.60
CA ARG A 141 -20.30 3.87 -3.76
C ARG A 141 -20.37 2.42 -4.20
#